data_AF-A0A424YV76-F1
#
_entry.id   AF-A0A424YV76-F1
#
_cell.length_a   1.000
_cell.length_b   1.000
_cell.length_c   1.000
_cell.angle_alpha   90.00
_cell.angle_beta   90.00
_cell.angle_gamma   90.00
#
_symmetry.space_group_name_H-M   'P 1'
#
loop_
_entity.id
_entity.type
_entity.pdbx_description
1 polymer ?
#
loop_
_entity_poly.entity_id
_entity_poly.type
_entity_poly.pdbx_seq_one_letter_code
_entity_poly.pdbx_strand_id
1 'polypeptide(L)'
;RIAIDGVDINEFDQVSYLRSLGYIGQETFIYNDSIKENIRFGLDCTDEEIIVAAQRADAHDFIMRTDHGYDTIIGDQGMKLSGGQRQRVAIARIILRNPEILLLDEATSSLDNISEKRIIESVKRLSENMTVITIAHRLSTIQDAHVIHVLKAGRIVESGIHEELLERKGEYYRLYLGQEQKEIST
;
A
#
# COMPACT_ATOMS: atom_id res chain seq x y z
N ARG A 1 4.05 16.72 18.55
CA ARG A 1 2.96 15.88 19.08
C ARG A 1 2.30 15.20 17.88
N ILE A 2 2.07 13.89 17.97
CA ILE A 2 1.31 13.11 16.98
C ILE A 2 0.12 12.55 17.75
N ALA A 3 -1.08 12.65 17.18
CA ALA A 3 -2.31 12.25 17.85
C ALA A 3 -3.26 11.53 16.88
N ILE A 4 -4.03 10.60 17.43
CA ILE A 4 -5.13 9.89 16.75
C ILE A 4 -6.38 10.15 17.58
N ASP A 5 -7.45 10.62 16.94
CA ASP A 5 -8.70 11.02 17.61
C ASP A 5 -8.50 11.98 18.80
N GLY A 6 -7.46 12.82 18.71
CA GLY A 6 -7.09 13.80 19.75
C GLY A 6 -6.24 13.25 20.90
N VAL A 7 -6.01 11.94 20.96
CA VAL A 7 -5.17 11.26 21.98
C VAL A 7 -3.73 11.17 21.49
N ASP A 8 -2.75 11.49 22.34
CA ASP A 8 -1.33 11.38 21.96
C ASP A 8 -0.94 9.91 21.72
N ILE A 9 -0.18 9.62 20.66
CA ILE A 9 0.23 8.24 20.35
C ILE A 9 1.00 7.56 21.50
N ASN A 10 1.65 8.34 22.37
CA ASN A 10 2.39 7.81 23.53
C ASN A 10 1.46 7.34 24.67
N GLU A 11 0.16 7.64 24.60
CA GLU A 11 -0.85 7.23 25.59
C GLU A 11 -1.51 5.88 25.25
N PHE A 12 -1.31 5.36 24.03
CA PHE A 12 -1.92 4.10 23.61
C PHE A 12 -1.13 2.89 24.09
N ASP A 13 -1.85 1.78 24.33
CA ASP A 13 -1.21 0.47 24.40
C ASP A 13 -0.54 0.14 23.06
N GLN A 14 0.75 -0.21 23.11
CA GLN A 14 1.56 -0.39 21.90
C GLN A 14 1.03 -1.51 21.00
N VAL A 15 0.53 -2.61 21.57
CA VAL A 15 0.05 -3.76 20.79
C VAL A 15 -1.27 -3.43 20.12
N SER A 16 -2.21 -2.83 20.86
CA SER A 16 -3.50 -2.39 20.32
C SER A 16 -3.31 -1.32 19.24
N TYR A 17 -2.43 -0.35 19.47
CA TYR A 17 -2.12 0.69 18.49
C TYR A 17 -1.52 0.10 17.21
N LEU A 18 -0.51 -0.76 17.35
CA LEU A 18 0.08 -1.39 16.16
C LEU A 18 -0.98 -2.18 15.39
N ARG A 19 -1.89 -2.90 16.07
CA ARG A 19 -2.99 -3.64 15.42
C ARG A 19 -3.90 -2.78 14.54
N SER A 20 -4.22 -1.55 14.96
CA SER A 20 -5.03 -0.62 14.15
C SER A 20 -4.28 0.01 12.98
N LEU A 21 -2.95 -0.16 12.90
CA LEU A 21 -2.13 0.28 11.78
C LEU A 21 -1.87 -0.82 10.75
N GLY A 22 -2.01 -0.46 9.48
CA GLY A 22 -1.47 -1.18 8.33
C GLY A 22 -0.29 -0.42 7.72
N TYR A 23 0.73 -1.14 7.26
CA TYR A 23 1.88 -0.56 6.56
C TYR A 23 2.25 -1.41 5.36
N ILE A 24 2.40 -0.77 4.20
CA ILE A 24 2.99 -1.36 2.99
C ILE A 24 4.16 -0.47 2.60
N GLY A 25 5.37 -0.99 2.80
CA GLY A 25 6.62 -0.32 2.43
C GLY A 25 6.99 -0.51 0.95
N GLN A 26 8.02 0.24 0.53
CA GLN A 26 8.61 0.16 -0.82
C GLN A 26 9.08 -1.26 -1.13
N GLU A 27 9.67 -1.93 -0.13
CA GLU A 27 9.97 -3.35 -0.15
C GLU A 27 8.99 -4.12 0.73
N THR A 28 8.25 -5.05 0.13
CA THR A 28 7.37 -5.93 0.90
C THR A 28 8.18 -7.05 1.55
N PHE A 29 8.17 -7.06 2.88
CA PHE A 29 8.75 -8.16 3.65
C PHE A 29 7.89 -9.43 3.58
N ILE A 30 8.49 -10.57 3.22
CA ILE A 30 7.84 -11.88 3.17
C ILE A 30 8.61 -12.83 4.09
N TYR A 31 7.90 -13.52 4.98
CA TYR A 31 8.49 -14.54 5.85
C TYR A 31 8.78 -15.81 5.06
N ASN A 32 9.81 -16.54 5.47
CA ASN A 32 10.09 -17.88 4.95
C ASN A 32 9.07 -18.89 5.50
N ASP A 33 7.87 -18.82 4.96
CA ASP A 33 6.73 -19.65 5.31
C ASP A 33 5.84 -19.85 4.06
N SER A 34 4.72 -20.53 4.19
CA SER A 34 3.72 -20.67 3.14
C SER A 34 3.12 -19.31 2.76
N ILE A 35 2.53 -19.23 1.56
CA ILE A 35 1.73 -18.07 1.15
C ILE A 35 0.58 -17.83 2.13
N LYS A 36 -0.06 -18.91 2.59
CA LYS A 36 -1.13 -18.87 3.58
C LYS A 36 -0.69 -18.19 4.88
N GLU A 37 0.41 -18.63 5.48
CA GLU A 37 0.92 -18.04 6.73
C GLU A 37 1.38 -16.61 6.51
N ASN A 38 1.93 -16.31 5.34
CA ASN A 38 2.26 -14.94 4.99
C ASN A 38 1.02 -14.06 4.93
N ILE A 39 -0.11 -14.50 4.38
CA ILE A 39 -1.36 -13.71 4.37
C ILE A 39 -1.97 -13.63 5.78
N ARG A 40 -2.03 -14.75 6.51
CA ARG A 40 -2.55 -14.83 7.88
C ARG A 40 -1.81 -13.90 8.83
N PHE A 41 -0.48 -13.90 8.76
CA PHE A 41 0.40 -12.99 9.49
C PHE A 41 0.10 -12.90 11.00
N GLY A 42 -0.19 -14.04 11.63
CA GLY A 42 -0.49 -14.13 13.07
C GLY A 42 -1.90 -13.71 13.49
N LEU A 43 -2.81 -13.49 12.53
CA LEU A 43 -4.24 -13.34 12.80
C LEU A 43 -4.89 -14.72 13.01
N ASP A 44 -5.85 -14.78 13.93
CA ASP A 44 -6.73 -15.94 14.06
C ASP A 44 -7.88 -15.79 13.07
N CYS A 45 -7.83 -16.56 11.98
CA CYS A 45 -8.74 -16.45 10.84
C CYS A 45 -8.89 -17.80 10.12
N THR A 46 -10.00 -17.99 9.40
CA THR A 46 -10.24 -19.20 8.63
C THR A 46 -9.52 -19.17 7.27
N ASP A 47 -9.36 -20.34 6.64
CA ASP A 47 -8.77 -20.44 5.31
C ASP A 47 -9.67 -19.76 4.25
N GLU A 48 -10.99 -19.75 4.45
CA GLU A 48 -11.92 -19.01 3.60
C GLU A 48 -11.66 -17.50 3.65
N GLU A 49 -11.40 -16.92 4.83
CA GLU A 49 -11.07 -15.50 4.97
C GLU A 49 -9.77 -15.15 4.25
N ILE A 50 -8.76 -16.03 4.34
CA ILE A 50 -7.49 -15.89 3.60
C ILE A 50 -7.74 -15.90 2.10
N ILE A 51 -8.59 -16.81 1.60
CA ILE A 51 -8.91 -16.90 0.17
C ILE A 51 -9.64 -15.64 -0.30
N VAL A 52 -10.61 -15.15 0.47
CA VAL A 52 -11.35 -13.92 0.14
C VAL A 52 -10.40 -12.71 0.11
N ALA A 53 -9.50 -12.61 1.08
CA ALA A 53 -8.49 -11.54 1.11
C ALA A 53 -7.55 -11.61 -0.11
N ALA A 54 -7.08 -12.80 -0.46
CA ALA A 54 -6.25 -13.02 -1.63
C ALA A 54 -6.97 -12.72 -2.95
N GLN A 55 -8.26 -13.03 -3.08
CA GLN A 55 -9.05 -12.68 -4.26
C GLN A 55 -9.20 -11.16 -4.40
N ARG A 56 -9.50 -10.46 -3.31
CA ARG A 56 -9.62 -8.99 -3.31
C ARG A 56 -8.29 -8.28 -3.60
N ALA A 57 -7.17 -8.93 -3.29
CA ALA A 57 -5.82 -8.45 -3.59
C ALA A 57 -5.31 -8.86 -4.99
N ASP A 58 -6.15 -9.48 -5.84
CA ASP A 58 -5.74 -10.04 -7.14
C ASP A 58 -4.59 -11.07 -7.01
N ALA A 59 -4.49 -11.74 -5.87
CA ALA A 59 -3.44 -12.70 -5.56
C ALA A 59 -3.84 -14.15 -5.88
N HIS A 60 -5.13 -14.47 -5.72
CA HIS A 60 -5.63 -15.84 -5.80
C HIS A 60 -5.16 -16.62 -7.05
N ASP A 61 -5.32 -16.02 -8.23
CA ASP A 61 -5.02 -16.70 -9.50
C ASP A 61 -3.56 -17.09 -9.65
N PHE A 62 -2.62 -16.26 -9.18
CA PHE A 62 -1.21 -16.63 -9.25
C PHE A 62 -0.85 -17.63 -8.16
N ILE A 63 -1.47 -17.55 -6.98
CA ILE A 63 -1.26 -18.48 -5.88
C ILE A 63 -1.65 -19.89 -6.34
N MET A 64 -2.83 -20.03 -6.96
CA MET A 64 -3.33 -21.32 -7.45
C MET A 64 -2.52 -21.90 -8.63
N ARG A 65 -1.69 -21.09 -9.30
CA ARG A 65 -0.76 -21.56 -10.35
C ARG A 65 0.56 -22.10 -9.80
N THR A 66 0.82 -21.95 -8.51
CA THR A 66 1.99 -22.56 -7.86
C THR A 66 1.74 -24.04 -7.58
N ASP A 67 2.82 -24.83 -7.49
CA ASP A 67 2.73 -26.30 -7.33
C ASP A 67 1.90 -26.76 -6.12
N HIS A 68 1.86 -25.96 -5.05
CA HIS A 68 1.15 -26.28 -3.81
C HIS A 68 0.12 -25.21 -3.40
N GLY A 69 -0.29 -24.34 -4.33
CA GLY A 69 -1.30 -23.31 -4.05
C GLY A 69 -0.91 -22.41 -2.86
N TYR A 70 -1.82 -22.27 -1.90
CA TYR A 70 -1.60 -21.48 -0.68
C TYR A 70 -0.53 -22.07 0.25
N ASP A 71 -0.30 -23.38 0.19
CA ASP A 71 0.70 -24.07 1.02
C ASP A 71 2.12 -23.98 0.44
N THR A 72 2.30 -23.32 -0.72
CA THR A 72 3.61 -23.10 -1.33
C THR A 72 4.52 -22.30 -0.42
N ILE A 73 5.65 -22.90 -0.02
CA ILE A 73 6.71 -22.25 0.77
C ILE A 73 7.52 -21.29 -0.12
N ILE A 74 7.54 -20.02 0.26
CA ILE A 74 8.11 -18.94 -0.58
C ILE A 74 9.64 -18.81 -0.43
N GLY A 75 10.24 -19.40 0.61
CA GLY A 75 11.68 -19.31 0.88
C GLY A 75 12.10 -17.97 1.51
N ASP A 76 13.38 -17.84 1.87
CA ASP A 76 13.93 -16.60 2.44
C ASP A 76 13.66 -15.38 1.54
N GLN A 77 13.16 -14.30 2.14
CA GLN A 77 12.73 -13.05 1.50
C GLN A 77 11.75 -13.20 0.32
N GLY A 78 11.07 -14.34 0.20
CA GLY A 78 10.09 -14.56 -0.85
C GLY A 78 10.67 -14.56 -2.26
N MET A 79 11.92 -15.04 -2.44
CA MET A 79 12.60 -15.10 -3.74
C MET A 79 11.82 -15.82 -4.85
N LYS A 80 10.88 -16.70 -4.49
CA LYS A 80 10.00 -17.39 -5.44
C LYS A 80 8.89 -16.53 -6.02
N LEU A 81 8.66 -15.33 -5.50
CA LEU A 81 7.67 -14.38 -6.00
C LEU A 81 8.34 -13.23 -6.74
N SER A 82 7.68 -12.72 -7.78
CA SER A 82 8.01 -11.43 -8.36
C SER A 82 7.69 -10.29 -7.37
N GLY A 83 8.23 -9.08 -7.61
CA GLY A 83 7.90 -7.91 -6.79
C GLY A 83 6.40 -7.66 -6.66
N GLY A 84 5.67 -7.69 -7.79
CA GLY A 84 4.21 -7.51 -7.80
C GLY A 84 3.43 -8.64 -7.14
N GLN A 85 3.96 -9.87 -7.11
CA GLN A 85 3.34 -10.95 -6.35
C GLN A 85 3.54 -10.75 -4.85
N ARG A 86 4.74 -10.38 -4.40
CA ARG A 86 5.00 -10.05 -2.98
C ARG A 86 4.06 -8.93 -2.51
N GLN A 87 3.92 -7.89 -3.31
CA GLN A 87 3.05 -6.78 -2.96
C GLN A 87 1.57 -7.14 -2.88
N ARG A 88 1.07 -7.98 -3.79
CA ARG A 88 -0.31 -8.50 -3.70
C ARG A 88 -0.52 -9.38 -2.46
N VAL A 89 0.49 -10.15 -2.03
CA VAL A 89 0.45 -10.82 -0.72
C VAL A 89 0.39 -9.81 0.43
N ALA A 90 1.18 -8.72 0.37
CA ALA A 90 1.10 -7.65 1.37
C ALA A 90 -0.29 -7.00 1.44
N ILE A 91 -0.90 -6.73 0.29
CA ILE A 91 -2.25 -6.17 0.21
C ILE A 91 -3.25 -7.15 0.79
N ALA A 92 -3.15 -8.45 0.48
CA ALA A 92 -4.00 -9.47 1.09
C ALA A 92 -3.89 -9.46 2.63
N ARG A 93 -2.68 -9.26 3.20
CA ARG A 93 -2.53 -9.08 4.66
C ARG A 93 -3.29 -7.87 5.19
N ILE A 94 -3.23 -6.74 4.49
CA ILE A 94 -3.96 -5.52 4.89
C ILE A 94 -5.47 -5.74 4.80
N ILE A 95 -5.95 -6.40 3.74
CA ILE A 95 -7.37 -6.73 3.57
C ILE A 95 -7.86 -7.62 4.71
N LEU A 96 -7.10 -8.67 5.02
CA LEU A 96 -7.46 -9.61 6.08
C LEU A 96 -7.46 -8.93 7.46
N ARG A 97 -6.47 -8.06 7.71
CA ARG A 97 -6.34 -7.34 8.97
C ARG A 97 -7.37 -6.23 9.15
N ASN A 98 -7.79 -5.60 8.06
CA ASN A 98 -8.73 -4.48 8.04
C ASN A 98 -8.38 -3.36 9.07
N PRO A 99 -7.20 -2.71 8.96
CA PRO A 99 -6.77 -1.70 9.92
C PRO A 99 -7.61 -0.41 9.82
N GLU A 100 -7.48 0.48 10.79
CA GLU A 100 -8.16 1.80 10.79
C GLU A 100 -7.35 2.84 9.99
N ILE A 101 -6.02 2.73 10.06
CA ILE A 101 -5.08 3.61 9.37
C ILE A 101 -4.14 2.77 8.50
N LEU A 102 -3.99 3.13 7.24
CA LEU A 102 -3.08 2.49 6.29
C LEU A 102 -2.01 3.48 5.84
N LEU A 103 -0.75 3.09 6.02
CA LEU A 103 0.42 3.79 5.54
C LEU A 103 0.95 3.08 4.28
N LEU A 104 1.03 3.80 3.17
CA LEU A 104 1.58 3.32 1.90
C LEU A 104 2.84 4.11 1.59
N ASP A 105 3.98 3.43 1.51
CA ASP A 105 5.27 4.08 1.27
C ASP A 105 5.84 3.58 -0.05
N GLU A 106 5.69 4.37 -1.11
CA GLU A 106 6.16 4.04 -2.47
C GLU A 106 5.77 2.63 -2.96
N ALA A 107 4.62 2.12 -2.51
CA ALA A 107 4.29 0.71 -2.65
C ALA A 107 4.39 0.23 -4.11
N THR A 108 4.06 1.06 -5.10
CA THR A 108 3.98 0.66 -6.52
C THR A 108 5.24 0.93 -7.35
N SER A 109 6.31 1.49 -6.74
CA SER A 109 7.50 1.99 -7.47
C SER A 109 8.21 0.93 -8.31
N SER A 110 8.19 -0.34 -7.87
CA SER A 110 8.86 -1.48 -8.52
C SER A 110 8.01 -2.23 -9.55
N LEU A 111 6.80 -1.74 -9.85
CA LEU A 111 5.83 -2.44 -10.68
C LEU A 111 5.69 -1.88 -12.09
N ASP A 112 5.30 -2.78 -13.00
CA ASP A 112 4.77 -2.42 -14.31
C ASP A 112 3.40 -1.71 -14.19
N ASN A 113 3.07 -0.91 -15.19
CA ASN A 113 1.88 -0.04 -15.19
C ASN A 113 0.56 -0.80 -15.02
N ILE A 114 0.47 -2.07 -15.46
CA ILE A 114 -0.77 -2.86 -15.35
C ILE A 114 -0.92 -3.38 -13.93
N SER A 115 0.16 -3.91 -13.35
CA SER A 115 0.20 -4.36 -11.96
C SER A 115 -0.05 -3.20 -10.98
N GLU A 116 0.50 -2.02 -11.26
CA GLU A 116 0.28 -0.82 -10.47
C GLU A 116 -1.20 -0.41 -10.44
N LYS A 117 -1.87 -0.32 -11.59
CA LYS A 117 -3.30 0.04 -11.65
C LYS A 117 -4.18 -0.90 -10.82
N ARG A 118 -3.96 -2.21 -10.94
CA ARG A 118 -4.72 -3.22 -10.17
C ARG A 118 -4.52 -3.03 -8.66
N ILE A 119 -3.30 -2.73 -8.25
CA ILE A 119 -2.99 -2.50 -6.84
C ILE A 119 -3.65 -1.23 -6.33
N ILE A 120 -3.59 -0.13 -7.08
CA ILE A 120 -4.27 1.12 -6.75
C ILE A 120 -5.78 0.87 -6.63
N GLU A 121 -6.38 0.09 -7.53
CA GLU A 121 -7.79 -0.26 -7.44
C GLU A 121 -8.13 -1.09 -6.19
N SER A 122 -7.32 -2.10 -5.85
CA SER A 122 -7.50 -2.87 -4.61
C SER A 122 -7.36 -1.97 -3.37
N VAL A 123 -6.40 -1.06 -3.35
CA VAL A 123 -6.19 -0.08 -2.27
C VAL A 123 -7.37 0.90 -2.19
N LYS A 124 -7.88 1.39 -3.31
CA LYS A 124 -9.04 2.29 -3.35
C LYS A 124 -10.27 1.63 -2.73
N ARG A 125 -10.55 0.37 -3.07
CA ARG A 125 -11.66 -0.39 -2.48
C ARG A 125 -11.50 -0.61 -0.98
N LEU A 126 -10.26 -0.71 -0.50
CA LEU A 126 -9.96 -0.80 0.94
C LEU A 126 -10.17 0.54 1.65
N SER A 127 -9.83 1.63 0.98
CA SER A 127 -9.80 2.96 1.57
C SER A 127 -11.16 3.55 1.92
N GLU A 128 -12.28 2.96 1.49
CA GLU A 128 -13.63 3.51 1.70
C GLU A 128 -13.97 3.76 3.18
N ASN A 129 -13.42 2.96 4.10
CA ASN A 129 -13.67 3.08 5.53
C ASN A 129 -12.39 3.26 6.37
N MET A 130 -11.29 3.70 5.75
CA MET A 130 -9.97 3.77 6.39
C MET A 130 -9.29 5.11 6.16
N THR A 131 -8.49 5.56 7.12
CA THR A 131 -7.56 6.69 6.89
C THR A 131 -6.35 6.19 6.13
N VAL A 132 -6.14 6.65 4.90
CA VAL A 132 -4.99 6.26 4.07
C VAL A 132 -4.00 7.42 3.95
N ILE A 133 -2.76 7.19 4.35
CA ILE A 133 -1.64 8.10 4.15
C ILE A 133 -0.70 7.45 3.15
N THR A 134 -0.51 8.10 2.00
CA THR A 134 0.33 7.58 0.92
C THR A 134 1.49 8.52 0.65
N ILE A 135 2.69 7.96 0.56
CA ILE A 135 3.91 8.62 0.12
C ILE A 135 4.13 8.20 -1.32
N ALA A 136 4.04 9.16 -2.24
CA ALA A 136 4.04 8.89 -3.66
C ALA A 136 5.21 9.57 -4.37
N HIS A 137 5.93 8.76 -5.12
CA HIS A 137 6.91 9.21 -6.10
C HIS A 137 6.35 9.24 -7.52
N ARG A 138 5.16 8.66 -7.76
CA ARG A 138 4.40 8.76 -9.01
C ARG A 138 3.13 9.55 -8.76
N LEU A 139 3.01 10.72 -9.37
CA LEU A 139 1.89 11.63 -9.11
C LEU A 139 0.55 11.05 -9.56
N SER A 140 0.54 10.18 -10.57
CA SER A 140 -0.64 9.42 -10.99
C SER A 140 -1.30 8.61 -9.87
N THR A 141 -0.54 8.21 -8.84
CA THR A 141 -1.06 7.42 -7.70
C THR A 141 -1.82 8.26 -6.67
N ILE A 142 -1.69 9.59 -6.71
CA ILE A 142 -2.27 10.52 -5.72
C ILE A 142 -3.24 11.53 -6.31
N GLN A 143 -3.56 11.44 -7.59
CA GLN A 143 -4.50 12.36 -8.25
C GLN A 143 -5.88 12.33 -7.58
N ASP A 144 -6.33 11.16 -7.13
CA ASP A 144 -7.63 10.98 -6.47
C ASP A 144 -7.58 11.19 -4.94
N ALA A 145 -6.47 11.71 -4.39
CA ALA A 145 -6.37 11.93 -2.96
C ALA A 145 -7.29 13.07 -2.50
N HIS A 146 -7.98 12.87 -1.37
CA HIS A 146 -8.80 13.90 -0.74
C HIS A 146 -8.02 15.17 -0.38
N VAL A 147 -6.73 15.01 -0.06
CA VAL A 147 -5.80 16.10 0.18
C VAL A 147 -4.38 15.63 -0.15
N ILE A 148 -3.62 16.50 -0.82
CA ILE A 148 -2.20 16.30 -1.12
C ILE A 148 -1.42 17.32 -0.29
N HIS A 149 -0.37 16.85 0.39
CA HIS A 149 0.59 17.70 1.09
C HIS A 149 1.95 17.64 0.39
N VAL A 150 2.45 18.78 -0.08
CA VAL A 150 3.77 18.87 -0.73
C VAL A 150 4.83 19.17 0.31
N LEU A 151 5.78 18.25 0.48
CA LEU A 151 6.93 18.46 1.36
C LEU A 151 8.14 19.00 0.58
N LYS A 152 8.80 20.02 1.14
CA LYS A 152 10.08 20.54 0.66
C LYS A 152 10.95 20.94 1.84
N ALA A 153 12.18 20.43 1.88
CA ALA A 153 13.15 20.71 2.95
C ALA A 153 12.57 20.53 4.37
N GLY A 154 11.80 19.44 4.58
CA GLY A 154 11.20 19.11 5.87
C GLY A 154 9.97 19.96 6.26
N ARG A 155 9.40 20.74 5.33
CA ARG A 155 8.21 21.57 5.58
C ARG A 155 7.13 21.31 4.54
N ILE A 156 5.87 21.37 4.97
CA ILE A 156 4.73 21.40 4.04
C ILE A 156 4.70 22.78 3.41
N VAL A 157 4.89 22.86 2.09
CA VAL A 157 4.89 24.12 1.33
C VAL A 157 3.57 24.37 0.62
N GLU A 158 2.83 23.31 0.27
CA GLU A 158 1.53 23.39 -0.39
C GLU A 158 0.59 22.33 0.15
N SER A 159 -0.71 22.61 0.11
CA SER A 159 -1.78 21.66 0.44
C SER A 159 -3.04 21.98 -0.35
N GLY A 160 -3.74 20.95 -0.82
CA GLY A 160 -4.96 21.06 -1.62
C GLY A 160 -5.28 19.78 -2.37
N ILE A 161 -6.34 19.80 -3.16
CA ILE A 161 -6.65 18.74 -4.13
C ILE A 161 -5.81 18.89 -5.40
N HIS A 162 -5.79 17.85 -6.23
CA HIS A 162 -4.96 17.79 -7.44
C HIS A 162 -5.12 19.00 -8.37
N GLU A 163 -6.36 19.35 -8.70
CA GLU A 163 -6.70 20.40 -9.64
C GLU A 163 -6.24 21.77 -9.14
N GLU A 164 -6.54 22.08 -7.87
CA GLU A 164 -6.14 23.34 -7.24
C GLU A 164 -4.62 23.52 -7.21
N LEU A 165 -3.88 22.45 -6.92
CA LEU A 165 -2.43 22.48 -6.85
C LEU A 165 -1.79 22.66 -8.23
N LEU A 166 -2.39 22.10 -9.29
CA LEU A 166 -1.96 22.35 -10.67
C LEU A 166 -2.19 23.80 -11.09
N GLU A 167 -3.37 24.37 -10.78
CA GLU A 167 -3.72 25.74 -11.14
C GLU A 167 -2.80 26.78 -10.48
N ARG A 168 -2.37 26.52 -9.24
CA ARG A 168 -1.44 27.40 -8.50
C ARG A 168 -0.07 27.51 -9.16
N LYS A 169 0.30 26.58 -10.06
CA LYS A 169 1.62 26.52 -10.73
C LYS A 169 2.80 26.59 -9.74
N GLY A 170 2.60 26.00 -8.56
CA GLY A 170 3.57 25.94 -7.46
C GLY A 170 4.57 24.79 -7.59
N GLU A 171 5.09 24.33 -6.46
CA GLU A 171 5.97 23.18 -6.37
C GLU A 171 5.30 21.88 -6.82
N TYR A 172 4.02 21.67 -6.48
CA TYR A 172 3.28 20.52 -6.98
C TYR A 172 3.31 20.46 -8.52
N TYR A 173 3.01 21.58 -9.17
CA TYR A 173 3.00 21.72 -10.62
C TYR A 173 4.39 21.47 -11.24
N ARG A 174 5.46 21.96 -10.60
CA ARG A 174 6.83 21.68 -11.07
C ARG A 174 7.19 20.20 -10.99
N LEU A 175 6.80 19.52 -9.91
CA LEU A 175 6.96 18.07 -9.79
C LEU A 175 6.16 17.34 -10.88
N TYR A 176 4.92 17.78 -11.14
CA TYR A 176 4.06 17.24 -12.18
C TYR A 176 4.68 17.30 -13.57
N LEU A 177 5.11 18.48 -14.00
CA LEU A 177 5.79 18.64 -15.30
C LEU A 177 7.06 17.80 -15.42
N GLY A 178 7.83 17.70 -14.33
CA GLY A 178 9.06 16.90 -14.31
C GLY A 178 8.83 15.40 -14.49
N GLN A 179 7.64 14.89 -14.13
CA GLN A 179 7.28 13.48 -14.33
C GLN A 179 6.74 13.22 -15.73
N GLU A 180 5.88 14.08 -16.28
CA GLU A 180 5.38 13.93 -17.67
C GLU A 180 6.53 13.88 -18.69
N GLN A 181 7.56 14.72 -18.50
CA GLN A 181 8.72 14.72 -19.40
C GLN A 181 9.54 13.42 -19.35
N LYS A 182 9.57 12.74 -18.20
CA LYS A 182 10.25 11.44 -18.05
C LYS A 182 9.45 10.31 -18.69
N GLU A 183 8.12 10.33 -18.57
CA GLU A 183 7.25 9.32 -19.16
C GLU A 183 7.22 9.40 -20.70
N ILE A 184 7.35 10.60 -21.30
CA ILE A 184 7.41 10.77 -22.76
C ILE A 184 8.78 10.37 -23.36
N SER A 185 9.84 10.35 -22.54
CA SER A 185 11.22 10.05 -22.98
C SER A 185 11.62 8.59 -22.81
N THR A 186 10.71 7.72 -22.36
CA THR A 186 10.93 6.27 -22.15
C THR A 186 10.08 5.46 -23.11
#